data_AF-A0A3N9NLR1-F1
#
_entry.id   AF-A0A3N9NLR1-F1
#
_cell.length_a   1.000
_cell.length_b   1.000
_cell.length_c   1.000
_cell.angle_alpha   90.00
_cell.angle_beta   90.00
_cell.angle_gamma   90.00
#
_symmetry.space_group_name_H-M   'P 1'
#
loop_
_entity.id
_entity.type
_entity.pdbx_description
1 polymer ?
#
loop_
_entity_poly.entity_id
_entity_poly.type
_entity_poly.pdbx_seq_one_letter_code
_entity_poly.pdbx_strand_id
1 'polypeptide(L)'
;MNIRDLYQLETAPAEMFELTIDEKISVNVYPGSVIRRDQHLFFMARSSEGKYLYILSKNESNESLHEFLITRETEQDNYKIKKCPLNHGNVQAVQKMFSYTRPELIGLQKSFGFGDRLGLANPGHLKAVVESQLKPVLAQQSIRELIRTRRQPEEVMDAA
;
A
#
# COMPACT_ATOMS: atom_id res chain seq x y z
N MET A 1 15.08 6.91 10.91
CA MET A 1 14.61 5.78 11.74
C MET A 1 15.25 4.50 11.20
N ASN A 2 15.61 3.54 12.06
CA ASN A 2 16.13 2.24 11.58
C ASN A 2 15.05 1.13 11.62
N ILE A 3 15.35 -0.05 11.08
CA ILE A 3 14.42 -1.19 11.03
C ILE A 3 13.94 -1.61 12.42
N ARG A 4 14.83 -1.63 13.43
CA ARG A 4 14.50 -2.01 14.80
C ARG A 4 13.50 -1.03 15.41
N ASP A 5 13.73 0.27 15.25
CA ASP A 5 12.84 1.33 15.75
C ASP A 5 11.44 1.18 15.11
N LEU A 6 11.39 1.00 13.78
CA LEU A 6 10.13 0.81 13.05
C LEU A 6 9.37 -0.42 13.55
N TYR A 7 10.07 -1.54 13.78
CA TYR A 7 9.44 -2.76 14.31
C TYR A 7 8.93 -2.59 15.75
N GLN A 8 9.42 -1.61 16.51
CA GLN A 8 8.96 -1.35 17.87
C GLN A 8 7.85 -0.28 17.96
N LEU A 9 7.46 0.33 16.83
CA LEU A 9 6.38 1.30 16.82
C LEU A 9 5.05 0.68 17.26
N GLU A 10 4.47 1.26 18.30
CA GLU A 10 3.09 0.99 18.72
C GLU A 10 2.09 1.78 17.87
N THR A 11 2.49 2.98 17.42
CA THR A 11 1.68 3.88 16.59
C THR A 11 2.52 4.45 15.46
N ALA A 12 1.93 4.59 14.27
CA ALA A 12 2.60 5.21 13.14
C ALA A 12 2.87 6.72 13.41
N PRO A 13 4.02 7.27 12.97
CA PRO A 13 4.30 8.70 13.05
C PRO A 13 3.24 9.56 12.35
N ALA A 14 3.11 10.84 12.70
CA ALA A 14 2.16 11.74 12.05
C ALA A 14 2.57 12.13 10.62
N GLU A 15 3.88 12.16 10.36
CA GLU A 15 4.46 12.63 9.10
C GLU A 15 5.28 11.54 8.42
N MET A 16 5.60 11.77 7.14
CA MET A 16 6.55 10.91 6.43
C MET A 16 7.91 10.95 7.11
N PHE A 17 8.57 9.81 7.16
CA PHE A 17 9.88 9.67 7.78
C PHE A 17 10.79 8.79 6.93
N GLU A 18 12.08 9.05 7.03
CA GLU A 18 13.11 8.26 6.38
C GLU A 18 13.42 7.01 7.23
N LEU A 19 13.34 5.85 6.57
CA LEU A 19 13.76 4.55 7.09
C LEU A 19 15.03 4.11 6.38
N THR A 20 16.09 3.89 7.15
CA THR A 20 17.30 3.23 6.66
C THR A 20 17.09 1.72 6.69
N ILE A 21 17.10 1.10 5.50
CA ILE A 21 16.92 -0.34 5.29
C ILE A 21 18.25 -1.09 5.39
N ASP A 22 19.31 -0.51 4.85
CA ASP A 22 20.70 -0.94 5.00
C ASP A 22 21.63 0.26 4.77
N GLU A 23 22.95 0.07 4.85
CA GLU A 23 23.94 1.14 4.67
C GLU A 23 23.84 1.90 3.35
N LYS A 24 23.16 1.34 2.33
CA LYS A 24 23.06 1.91 0.98
C LYS A 24 21.64 2.27 0.58
N ILE A 25 20.63 1.91 1.38
CA ILE A 25 19.23 2.12 1.05
C ILE A 25 18.52 2.86 2.18
N SER A 26 18.00 4.04 1.81
CA SER A 26 16.99 4.74 2.59
C SER A 26 15.71 4.91 1.77
N VAL A 27 14.57 4.86 2.44
CA VAL A 27 13.24 5.05 1.83
C VAL A 27 12.38 5.98 2.68
N ASN A 28 11.50 6.74 2.02
CA ASN A 28 10.53 7.60 2.71
C ASN A 28 9.22 6.86 2.92
N VAL A 29 8.90 6.54 4.18
CA VAL A 29 7.74 5.74 4.56
C VAL A 29 6.47 6.60 4.62
N TYR A 30 5.36 6.07 4.09
CA TYR A 30 4.04 6.68 4.30
C TYR A 30 3.48 6.21 5.64
N PRO A 31 3.31 7.11 6.63
CA PRO A 31 2.97 6.70 8.00
C PRO A 31 1.65 5.92 8.09
N GLY A 32 0.59 6.41 7.42
CA GLY A 32 -0.72 5.75 7.41
C GLY A 32 -0.77 4.39 6.69
N SER A 33 0.35 3.91 6.15
CA SER A 33 0.45 2.58 5.55
C SER A 33 1.12 1.54 6.45
N VAL A 34 1.67 1.95 7.60
CA VAL A 34 2.36 1.06 8.54
C VAL A 34 1.33 0.22 9.29
N ILE A 35 1.25 -1.06 8.97
CA ILE A 35 0.24 -1.99 9.49
C ILE A 35 0.93 -3.26 9.96
N ARG A 36 0.66 -3.66 11.21
CA ARG A 36 1.11 -4.96 11.75
C ARG A 36 0.02 -6.01 11.52
N ARG A 37 0.41 -7.15 10.97
CA ARG A 37 -0.44 -8.32 10.80
C ARG A 37 0.39 -9.56 11.15
N ASP A 38 -0.05 -10.29 12.16
CA ASP A 38 0.67 -11.45 12.71
C ASP A 38 2.11 -11.07 13.09
N GLN A 39 3.11 -11.73 12.49
CA GLN A 39 4.53 -11.47 12.75
C GLN A 39 5.18 -10.47 11.77
N HIS A 40 4.37 -9.91 10.87
CA HIS A 40 4.82 -9.07 9.77
C HIS A 40 4.34 -7.62 9.95
N LEU A 41 5.22 -6.69 9.57
CA LEU A 41 4.92 -5.28 9.45
C LEU A 41 4.91 -4.90 7.96
N PHE A 42 3.78 -4.45 7.46
CA PHE A 42 3.59 -3.98 6.10
C PHE A 42 3.66 -2.46 6.10
N PHE A 43 4.31 -1.89 5.09
CA PHE A 43 4.30 -0.45 4.89
C PHE A 43 4.63 -0.10 3.44
N MET A 44 4.05 0.99 2.94
CA MET A 44 4.45 1.58 1.68
C MET A 44 5.55 2.60 1.92
N ALA A 45 6.52 2.64 1.00
CA ALA A 45 7.53 3.68 0.99
C ALA A 45 7.86 4.11 -0.44
N ARG A 46 8.41 5.33 -0.57
CA ARG A 46 8.94 5.85 -1.83
C ARG A 46 10.46 5.87 -1.76
N SER A 47 11.11 5.27 -2.75
CA SER A 47 12.53 5.40 -3.04
C SER A 47 12.75 6.20 -4.33
N SER A 48 14.00 6.34 -4.75
CA SER A 48 14.36 6.88 -6.07
C SER A 48 13.80 6.06 -7.23
N GLU A 49 13.55 4.76 -7.04
CA GLU A 49 12.99 3.86 -8.05
C GLU A 49 11.45 3.93 -8.14
N GLY A 50 10.79 4.60 -7.20
CA GLY A 50 9.33 4.72 -7.16
C GLY A 50 8.72 4.27 -5.83
N LYS A 51 7.40 3.98 -5.85
CA LYS A 51 6.67 3.49 -4.68
C LYS A 51 6.67 1.97 -4.67
N TYR A 52 6.87 1.40 -3.49
CA TYR A 52 6.86 -0.05 -3.27
C TYR A 52 6.14 -0.38 -1.96
N LEU A 53 5.62 -1.60 -1.89
CA LEU A 53 5.24 -2.23 -0.63
C LEU A 53 6.47 -2.89 -0.02
N TYR A 54 6.66 -2.72 1.28
CA TYR A 54 7.69 -3.37 2.05
C TYR A 54 7.04 -4.26 3.11
N ILE A 55 7.62 -5.44 3.30
CA ILE A 55 7.19 -6.41 4.30
C ILE A 55 8.38 -6.70 5.19
N LEU A 56 8.27 -6.32 6.45
CA LEU A 56 9.29 -6.48 7.48
C LEU A 56 8.88 -7.59 8.45
N SER A 57 9.75 -8.58 8.64
CA SER A 57 9.50 -9.75 9.49
C SER A 57 10.66 -9.95 10.46
N LYS A 58 10.38 -10.49 11.65
CA LYS A 58 11.40 -10.84 12.65
C LYS A 58 11.48 -12.37 12.76
N ASN A 59 12.64 -12.94 12.44
CA ASN A 59 12.87 -14.39 12.30
C ASN A 59 11.98 -15.08 11.25
N GLU A 60 12.52 -16.11 10.61
CA GLU A 60 11.90 -16.76 9.45
C GLU A 60 10.64 -17.55 9.81
N SER A 61 9.47 -17.00 9.50
CA SER A 61 8.33 -17.84 9.08
C SER A 61 7.75 -17.23 7.81
N ASN A 62 8.10 -17.83 6.67
CA ASN A 62 7.74 -17.33 5.33
C ASN A 62 6.40 -17.87 4.80
N GLU A 63 5.72 -18.76 5.55
CA GLU A 63 4.55 -19.51 5.04
C GLU A 63 3.39 -18.61 4.58
N SER A 64 3.22 -17.43 5.18
CA SER A 64 2.15 -16.48 4.85
C SER A 64 2.48 -15.52 3.70
N LEU A 65 3.72 -15.53 3.16
CA LEU A 65 4.22 -14.52 2.22
C LEU A 65 4.43 -15.03 0.79
N HIS A 66 4.12 -16.29 0.49
CA HIS A 66 4.35 -16.91 -0.83
C HIS A 66 3.57 -16.26 -1.98
N GLU A 67 2.49 -15.54 -1.67
CA GLU A 67 1.67 -14.87 -2.70
C GLU A 67 2.28 -13.54 -3.19
N PHE A 68 3.22 -12.96 -2.45
CA PHE A 68 3.84 -11.70 -2.84
C PHE A 68 4.99 -11.96 -3.81
N LEU A 69 4.95 -11.30 -4.96
CA LEU A 69 6.11 -11.18 -5.84
C LEU A 69 7.10 -10.21 -5.20
N ILE A 70 8.30 -10.72 -4.91
CA ILE A 70 9.39 -9.99 -4.25
C ILE A 70 10.46 -9.68 -5.31
N THR A 71 10.88 -8.42 -5.39
CA THR A 71 11.97 -8.01 -6.30
C THR A 71 13.31 -7.87 -5.59
N ARG A 72 13.29 -7.66 -4.27
CA ARG A 72 14.50 -7.60 -3.44
C ARG A 72 14.19 -8.04 -2.01
N GLU A 73 15.13 -8.74 -1.40
CA GLU A 73 15.11 -9.09 0.01
C GLU A 73 16.43 -8.66 0.64
N THR A 74 16.37 -8.02 1.80
CA THR A 74 17.52 -7.63 2.61
C THR A 74 17.34 -8.20 4.01
N GLU A 75 18.44 -8.56 4.67
CA GLU A 75 18.46 -9.04 6.05
C GLU A 75 19.41 -8.18 6.89
N GLN A 76 18.94 -7.73 8.06
CA GLN A 76 19.72 -6.94 9.01
C GLN A 76 19.25 -7.21 10.45
N ASP A 77 20.16 -7.49 11.38
CA ASP A 77 19.88 -7.63 12.82
C ASP A 77 18.69 -8.57 13.17
N ASN A 78 18.59 -9.71 12.48
CA ASN A 78 17.49 -10.70 12.55
C ASN A 78 16.13 -10.23 11.99
N TYR A 79 16.14 -9.15 11.21
CA TYR A 79 14.99 -8.67 10.47
C TYR A 79 15.17 -8.91 8.98
N LYS A 80 14.11 -9.42 8.35
CA LYS A 80 14.03 -9.57 6.90
C LYS A 80 13.07 -8.54 6.35
N ILE A 81 13.52 -7.80 5.34
CA ILE A 81 12.71 -6.81 4.64
C ILE A 81 12.63 -7.15 3.16
N LYS A 82 11.40 -7.34 2.69
CA LYS A 82 11.08 -7.69 1.31
C LYS A 82 10.48 -6.48 0.60
N LYS A 83 11.03 -6.13 -0.55
CA LYS A 83 10.53 -5.09 -1.46
C LYS A 83 9.65 -5.73 -2.52
N CYS A 84 8.39 -5.28 -2.57
CA CYS A 84 7.35 -5.80 -3.45
C CYS A 84 6.88 -4.67 -4.39
N PRO A 85 6.91 -4.87 -5.73
CA PRO A 85 6.39 -3.89 -6.68
C PRO A 85 4.89 -3.70 -6.54
N LEU A 86 4.39 -2.51 -6.83
CA LEU A 86 2.96 -2.21 -6.86
C LEU A 86 2.37 -2.65 -8.20
N ASN A 87 2.15 -3.96 -8.33
CA ASN A 87 1.55 -4.57 -9.52
C ASN A 87 0.27 -5.34 -9.15
N HIS A 88 -0.49 -5.74 -10.16
CA HIS A 88 -1.75 -6.44 -9.99
C HIS A 88 -1.65 -7.69 -9.10
N GLY A 89 -0.61 -8.51 -9.28
CA GLY A 89 -0.42 -9.72 -8.46
C GLY A 89 -0.24 -9.41 -6.97
N ASN A 90 0.55 -8.39 -6.63
CA ASN A 90 0.72 -7.95 -5.25
C ASN A 90 -0.52 -7.25 -4.70
N VAL A 91 -1.29 -6.53 -5.53
CA VAL A 91 -2.60 -6.00 -5.12
C VAL A 91 -3.55 -7.13 -4.72
N GLN A 92 -3.61 -8.21 -5.50
CA GLN A 92 -4.42 -9.39 -5.14
C GLN A 92 -3.98 -10.03 -3.81
N ALA A 93 -2.67 -10.14 -3.58
CA ALA A 93 -2.14 -10.63 -2.31
C ALA A 93 -2.52 -9.71 -1.13
N VAL A 94 -2.41 -8.38 -1.31
CA VAL A 94 -2.88 -7.38 -0.34
C VAL A 94 -4.37 -7.55 -0.06
N GLN A 95 -5.19 -7.71 -1.09
CA GLN A 95 -6.65 -7.86 -0.97
C GLN A 95 -7.10 -9.12 -0.22
N LYS A 96 -6.36 -10.22 -0.36
CA LYS A 96 -6.62 -11.44 0.42
C LYS A 96 -6.27 -11.25 1.90
N MET A 97 -5.20 -10.51 2.19
CA MET A 97 -4.72 -10.29 3.55
C MET A 97 -5.49 -9.18 4.30
N PHE A 98 -5.84 -8.11 3.59
CA PHE A 98 -6.47 -6.90 4.11
C PHE A 98 -7.82 -6.69 3.44
N SER A 99 -8.87 -7.28 4.02
CA SER A 99 -10.20 -7.32 3.41
C SER A 99 -10.79 -5.95 3.08
N TYR A 100 -10.38 -4.89 3.79
CA TYR A 100 -10.82 -3.50 3.56
C TYR A 100 -10.22 -2.87 2.29
N THR A 101 -9.24 -3.52 1.65
CA THR A 101 -8.68 -3.10 0.35
C THR A 101 -9.43 -3.71 -0.83
N ARG A 102 -10.45 -4.55 -0.57
CA ARG A 102 -11.33 -5.09 -1.60
C ARG A 102 -12.51 -4.16 -1.82
N PRO A 103 -13.02 -4.04 -3.06
CA PRO A 103 -14.26 -3.35 -3.32
C PRO A 103 -15.43 -4.03 -2.60
N GLU A 104 -16.36 -3.24 -2.08
CA GLU A 104 -17.58 -3.71 -1.43
C GLU A 104 -18.82 -2.98 -1.97
N LEU A 105 -20.00 -3.59 -1.82
CA LEU A 105 -21.27 -2.96 -2.19
C LEU A 105 -21.64 -1.89 -1.14
N ILE A 106 -21.91 -0.67 -1.60
CA ILE A 106 -22.22 0.49 -0.72
C ILE A 106 -23.65 0.43 -0.13
N GLY A 107 -24.59 -0.23 -0.81
CA GLY A 107 -25.99 -0.25 -0.38
C GLY A 107 -26.64 1.14 -0.42
N LEU A 108 -27.36 1.50 0.65
CA LEU A 108 -28.12 2.76 0.75
C LEU A 108 -27.33 3.93 1.36
N GLN A 109 -26.03 3.76 1.59
CA GLN A 109 -25.20 4.80 2.18
C GLN A 109 -24.94 5.93 1.18
N LYS A 110 -24.89 7.18 1.66
CA LYS A 110 -24.51 8.32 0.83
C LYS A 110 -23.09 8.10 0.31
N SER A 111 -22.87 8.31 -0.99
CA SER A 111 -21.59 8.05 -1.64
C SER A 111 -21.19 9.15 -2.60
N PHE A 112 -19.92 9.15 -2.97
CA PHE A 112 -19.38 10.05 -3.98
C PHE A 112 -18.36 9.35 -4.87
N GLY A 113 -18.38 9.73 -6.14
CA GLY A 113 -17.51 9.21 -7.19
C GLY A 113 -16.18 9.94 -7.29
N PHE A 114 -15.09 9.29 -6.93
CA PHE A 114 -13.74 9.88 -6.87
C PHE A 114 -12.90 9.46 -8.08
N GLY A 115 -13.34 9.81 -9.29
CA GLY A 115 -12.69 9.37 -10.52
C GLY A 115 -11.23 9.83 -10.63
N ASP A 116 -10.34 8.89 -10.92
CA ASP A 116 -8.89 9.12 -11.02
C ASP A 116 -8.33 8.60 -12.34
N ARG A 117 -8.16 9.52 -13.30
CA ARG A 117 -7.63 9.23 -14.64
C ARG A 117 -6.15 8.89 -14.65
N LEU A 118 -5.42 9.21 -13.59
CA LEU A 118 -3.96 9.09 -13.51
C LEU A 118 -3.50 7.95 -12.60
N GLY A 119 -4.35 7.49 -11.68
CA GLY A 119 -4.00 6.49 -10.66
C GLY A 119 -3.13 7.06 -9.52
N LEU A 120 -3.19 8.37 -9.30
CA LEU A 120 -2.33 9.08 -8.33
C LEU A 120 -3.12 9.91 -7.30
N ALA A 121 -4.40 10.16 -7.53
CA ALA A 121 -5.23 11.06 -6.73
C ALA A 121 -5.89 10.38 -5.52
N ASN A 122 -6.05 9.05 -5.55
CA ASN A 122 -6.77 8.30 -4.51
C ASN A 122 -6.29 8.52 -3.06
N PRO A 123 -4.97 8.65 -2.75
CA PRO A 123 -4.55 9.01 -1.41
C PRO A 123 -5.07 10.37 -0.94
N GLY A 124 -5.21 11.33 -1.86
CA GLY A 124 -5.82 12.64 -1.57
C GLY A 124 -7.34 12.54 -1.43
N HIS A 125 -8.00 11.75 -2.28
CA HIS A 125 -9.44 11.45 -2.17
C HIS A 125 -9.79 10.82 -0.82
N LEU A 126 -8.99 9.85 -0.35
CA LEU A 126 -9.15 9.23 0.96
C LEU A 126 -9.03 10.26 2.10
N LYS A 127 -8.01 11.14 2.07
CA LYS A 127 -7.89 12.20 3.07
C LYS A 127 -9.09 13.15 3.09
N ALA A 128 -9.61 13.51 1.92
CA ALA A 128 -10.76 14.39 1.81
C ALA A 128 -12.07 13.75 2.32
N VAL A 129 -12.24 12.43 2.14
CA VAL A 129 -13.49 11.75 2.51
C VAL A 129 -13.53 11.33 3.99
N VAL A 130 -12.38 11.19 4.66
CA VAL A 130 -12.28 10.70 6.05
C VAL A 130 -13.12 11.52 7.05
N GLU A 131 -13.21 12.84 6.87
CA GLU A 131 -14.00 13.71 7.76
C GLU A 131 -15.47 13.86 7.31
N SER A 132 -15.85 13.20 6.22
CA SER A 132 -17.21 13.25 5.66
C SER A 132 -18.05 12.05 6.09
N GLN A 133 -19.36 12.12 5.84
CA GLN A 133 -20.28 10.98 5.98
C GLN A 133 -20.45 10.17 4.68
N LEU A 134 -19.61 10.41 3.67
CA LEU A 134 -19.71 9.80 2.35
C LEU A 134 -18.89 8.51 2.27
N LYS A 135 -19.43 7.49 1.60
CA LYS A 135 -18.67 6.32 1.16
C LYS A 135 -17.96 6.62 -0.17
N PRO A 136 -16.63 6.42 -0.28
CA PRO A 136 -15.92 6.72 -1.50
C PRO A 136 -16.06 5.60 -2.54
N VAL A 137 -16.39 5.96 -3.78
CA VAL A 137 -16.19 5.11 -4.95
C VAL A 137 -14.87 5.54 -5.61
N LEU A 138 -13.77 4.95 -5.15
CA LEU A 138 -12.40 5.31 -5.57
C LEU A 138 -12.08 4.80 -6.98
N ALA A 139 -12.44 3.54 -7.29
CA ALA A 139 -12.27 2.97 -8.61
C ALA A 139 -13.43 3.40 -9.54
N GLN A 140 -13.37 4.62 -10.07
CA GLN A 140 -14.37 5.14 -10.99
C GLN A 140 -13.74 5.67 -12.28
N GLN A 141 -14.06 5.02 -13.41
CA GLN A 141 -13.70 5.54 -14.73
C GLN A 141 -14.69 5.04 -15.80
N SER A 142 -15.09 5.90 -16.72
CA SER A 142 -15.92 5.52 -17.86
C SER A 142 -15.09 4.83 -18.97
N ILE A 143 -15.76 4.06 -19.83
CA ILE A 143 -15.12 3.45 -21.02
C ILE A 143 -14.43 4.51 -21.90
N ARG A 144 -15.06 5.68 -22.07
CA ARG A 144 -14.47 6.79 -22.84
C ARG A 144 -13.15 7.27 -22.23
N GLU A 145 -13.07 7.33 -20.91
CA GLU A 145 -11.86 7.74 -20.20
C GLU A 145 -10.77 6.66 -20.29
N LEU A 146 -11.11 5.38 -20.10
CA LEU A 146 -10.18 4.26 -20.27
C LEU A 146 -9.51 4.28 -21.65
N ILE A 147 -10.29 4.45 -22.72
CA ILE A 147 -9.77 4.56 -24.10
C ILE A 147 -8.81 5.75 -24.24
N ARG A 148 -9.18 6.92 -23.68
CA ARG A 148 -8.36 8.14 -23.78
C ARG A 148 -7.06 8.06 -23.00
N THR A 149 -7.07 7.43 -21.84
CA THR A 149 -5.88 7.26 -21.00
C THR A 149 -5.09 6.01 -21.37
N ARG A 150 -5.62 5.15 -22.26
CA ARG A 150 -5.10 3.82 -22.58
C ARG A 150 -4.88 2.95 -21.33
N ARG A 151 -5.78 3.10 -20.36
CA ARG A 151 -5.76 2.33 -19.11
C ARG A 151 -6.77 1.20 -19.19
N GLN A 152 -6.51 0.13 -18.46
CA GLN A 152 -7.41 -0.99 -18.26
C GLN A 152 -8.22 -0.83 -16.98
N PRO A 153 -9.42 -1.44 -16.88
CA PRO A 153 -10.22 -1.44 -15.67
C PRO A 153 -9.44 -1.93 -14.43
N GLU A 154 -8.58 -2.94 -14.60
CA GLU A 154 -7.74 -3.50 -13.54
C GLU A 154 -6.79 -2.44 -12.96
N GLU A 155 -6.22 -1.57 -13.81
CA GLU A 155 -5.35 -0.48 -13.33
C GLU A 155 -6.14 0.58 -12.54
N VAL A 156 -7.44 0.71 -12.77
CA VAL A 156 -8.31 1.62 -11.99
C VAL A 156 -8.63 0.99 -10.64
N MET A 157 -8.85 -0.33 -10.61
CA MET A 157 -9.06 -1.10 -9.37
C MET A 157 -7.79 -1.16 -8.52
N ASP A 158 -6.64 -1.40 -9.13
CA ASP A 158 -5.35 -1.53 -8.44
C ASP A 158 -4.89 -0.21 -7.78
N ALA A 159 -5.30 0.93 -8.34
CA ALA A 159 -4.96 2.24 -7.81
C ALA A 159 -5.89 2.70 -6.66
N ALA A 160 -7.04 2.04 -6.47
CA ALA A 160 -8.07 2.38 -5.50
C ALA A 160 -7.83 1.72 -4.14
#